data_AF-A0A915L730-F1
#
_entry.id   AF-A0A915L730-F1
#
_cell.length_a   1.000
_cell.length_b   1.000
_cell.length_c   1.000
_cell.angle_alpha   90.00
_cell.angle_beta   90.00
_cell.angle_gamma   90.00
#
_symmetry.space_group_name_H-M   'P 1'
#
loop_
_entity.id
_entity.type
_entity.pdbx_description
1 polymer ?
#
loop_
_entity_poly.entity_id
_entity_poly.type
_entity_poly.pdbx_seq_one_letter_code
_entity_poly.pdbx_strand_id
1 'polypeptide(L)'
;MNKVGENSYPNLMTMLTGKRAKTEQDDMPLEMDPYDKNKFDSAPIIWRHFAAKGYATVFNEDWTTYGTFHYYAQGFAKKPVDYYYHMFWLVADRNYKNRYCVANSPSGEVHTDITRRHLVALKDTLQFGFHFFTDYSHQSEDDINMADEIYARFFRDMFEQGHLNKTAVFFFGDHGHRFSDIRQTLIGSFEEHNPMFGIWFPEWFYGQHPHLKGVLRRNTDRYSSTFDVYEALKDILNEEYDTPVQNPKLKRGLSLLRTMPEKRTCKQAGVPDRYCLCKEEIPIDVRNDTVIEAAEYTIKLLNKYLRANVIGKKCHKIELDVILGATSIDYDQNWGQGHDHLNKMKLILSTRPNKAIFEVILGKNRQNWTTQNEWTLSGEIERISEYGHSADCIDDKHLRKYCTCKS
;
A
#
# COMPACT_ATOMS: atom_id res chain seq x y z
N MET A 1 -0.48 7.02 8.02
CA MET A 1 -1.28 7.42 6.84
C MET A 1 -1.92 6.15 6.30
N ASN A 2 -3.22 6.17 5.96
CA ASN A 2 -3.91 4.93 5.61
C ASN A 2 -3.54 4.43 4.20
N LYS A 3 -3.25 3.14 4.08
CA LYS A 3 -3.09 2.49 2.77
C LYS A 3 -4.43 2.38 2.04
N VAL A 4 -4.40 2.17 0.73
CA VAL A 4 -5.60 2.04 -0.12
C VAL A 4 -5.62 0.75 -0.95
N GLY A 5 -4.55 -0.04 -0.83
CA GLY A 5 -4.29 -1.25 -1.61
C GLY A 5 -3.59 -2.33 -0.79
N GLU A 6 -3.50 -3.52 -1.36
CA GLU A 6 -3.01 -4.72 -0.66
C GLU A 6 -1.49 -4.73 -0.42
N ASN A 7 -0.72 -4.21 -1.37
CA ASN A 7 0.73 -4.28 -1.39
C ASN A 7 1.32 -3.03 -2.05
N SER A 8 2.61 -3.05 -2.37
CA SER A 8 3.34 -1.90 -2.89
C SER A 8 2.72 -1.29 -4.13
N TYR A 9 2.41 -2.10 -5.15
CA TYR A 9 1.92 -1.58 -6.43
C TYR A 9 0.68 -0.66 -6.31
N PRO A 10 -0.48 -1.10 -5.76
CA PRO A 10 -1.66 -0.25 -5.68
C PRO A 10 -1.47 1.00 -4.79
N ASN A 11 -0.69 0.88 -3.71
CA ASN A 11 -0.43 1.99 -2.79
C ASN A 11 0.50 3.05 -3.41
N LEU A 12 1.61 2.61 -4.01
CA LEU A 12 2.56 3.49 -4.69
C LEU A 12 1.98 4.09 -5.96
N MET A 13 1.22 3.33 -6.76
CA MET A 13 0.55 3.90 -7.93
C MET A 13 -0.45 4.98 -7.54
N THR A 14 -1.16 4.80 -6.44
CA THR A 14 -2.05 5.84 -5.91
C THR A 14 -1.27 7.08 -5.51
N MET A 15 -0.18 6.92 -4.75
CA MET A 15 0.68 8.02 -4.31
C MET A 15 1.32 8.76 -5.50
N LEU A 16 1.69 8.04 -6.55
CA LEU A 16 2.44 8.60 -7.66
C LEU A 16 1.57 9.08 -8.82
N THR A 17 0.30 8.67 -8.92
CA THR A 17 -0.59 9.07 -10.04
C THR A 17 -1.89 9.72 -9.60
N GLY A 18 -2.23 9.64 -8.32
CA GLY A 18 -3.55 10.02 -7.80
C GLY A 18 -4.67 9.09 -8.26
N LYS A 19 -4.34 7.99 -8.94
CA LYS A 19 -5.29 7.03 -9.49
C LYS A 19 -5.25 5.71 -8.73
N ARG A 20 -6.42 5.09 -8.56
CA ARG A 20 -6.50 3.73 -8.04
C ARG A 20 -5.99 2.76 -9.09
N ALA A 21 -4.89 2.09 -8.79
CA ALA A 21 -4.42 0.94 -9.55
C ALA A 21 -4.82 -0.36 -8.84
N LYS A 22 -5.28 -1.35 -9.61
CA LYS A 22 -5.45 -2.75 -9.21
C LYS A 22 -6.12 -3.00 -7.85
N THR A 23 -7.39 -3.36 -7.89
CA THR A 23 -8.04 -4.30 -6.95
C THR A 23 -9.09 -5.04 -7.78
N GLU A 24 -8.92 -6.35 -7.97
CA GLU A 24 -10.07 -7.15 -8.40
C GLU A 24 -11.14 -7.01 -7.29
N GLN A 25 -12.42 -7.05 -7.65
CA GLN A 25 -13.58 -6.93 -6.74
C GLN A 25 -13.39 -6.04 -5.49
N ASP A 26 -13.08 -4.76 -5.67
CA ASP A 26 -13.19 -3.80 -4.58
C ASP A 26 -14.58 -3.17 -4.54
N ASP A 27 -14.90 -2.55 -3.41
CA ASP A 27 -16.07 -1.70 -3.25
C ASP A 27 -15.92 -0.32 -3.93
N MET A 28 -14.81 -0.09 -4.63
CA MET A 28 -14.43 1.18 -5.26
C MET A 28 -14.01 1.00 -6.73
N PRO A 29 -14.32 1.95 -7.63
CA PRO A 29 -14.02 1.82 -9.07
C PRO A 29 -12.52 1.87 -9.37
N LEU A 30 -12.10 1.11 -10.39
CA LEU A 30 -10.75 1.11 -10.95
C LEU A 30 -10.54 2.28 -11.91
N GLU A 31 -9.33 2.83 -11.91
CA GLU A 31 -8.95 3.99 -12.75
C GLU A 31 -7.72 3.74 -13.61
N MET A 32 -7.02 2.64 -13.37
CA MET A 32 -5.89 2.16 -14.15
C MET A 32 -6.04 0.66 -14.40
N ASP A 33 -5.90 0.26 -15.66
CA ASP A 33 -6.00 -1.14 -16.07
C ASP A 33 -4.79 -1.95 -15.51
N PRO A 34 -5.03 -2.98 -14.69
CA PRO A 34 -3.97 -3.87 -14.21
C PRO A 34 -3.49 -4.88 -15.27
N TYR A 35 -4.24 -5.07 -16.36
CA TYR A 35 -3.96 -5.98 -17.47
C TYR A 35 -3.30 -5.30 -18.66
N ASP A 36 -2.91 -4.04 -18.50
CA ASP A 36 -1.92 -3.47 -19.40
C ASP A 36 -0.60 -4.21 -19.14
N LYS A 37 -0.47 -5.40 -19.73
CA LYS A 37 0.79 -6.11 -19.92
C LYS A 37 1.74 -5.24 -20.76
N ASN A 38 1.26 -4.14 -21.32
CA ASN A 38 2.11 -3.12 -21.89
C ASN A 38 2.84 -2.39 -20.78
N LYS A 39 4.07 -2.07 -21.14
CA LYS A 39 5.01 -1.35 -20.31
C LYS A 39 4.36 -0.09 -19.71
N PHE A 40 4.64 0.23 -18.44
CA PHE A 40 4.03 1.34 -17.64
C PHE A 40 4.30 2.76 -18.19
N ASP A 41 4.68 2.86 -19.47
CA ASP A 41 5.02 4.07 -20.19
C ASP A 41 3.86 5.04 -20.38
N SER A 42 2.61 4.61 -20.26
CA SER A 42 1.41 5.46 -20.38
C SER A 42 0.93 6.00 -19.03
N ALA A 43 1.44 5.47 -17.92
CA ALA A 43 1.02 5.88 -16.59
C ALA A 43 1.41 7.35 -16.31
N PRO A 44 0.49 8.19 -15.80
CA PRO A 44 0.75 9.59 -15.49
C PRO A 44 1.45 9.73 -14.14
N ILE A 45 2.64 9.13 -14.03
CA ILE A 45 3.43 9.10 -12.80
C ILE A 45 4.03 10.50 -12.56
N ILE A 46 3.92 11.00 -11.33
CA ILE A 46 4.20 12.38 -10.93
C ILE A 46 5.63 12.83 -11.29
N TRP A 47 6.60 11.92 -11.27
CA TRP A 47 7.98 12.25 -11.69
C TRP A 47 8.04 12.75 -13.13
N ARG A 48 7.12 12.35 -14.01
CA ARG A 48 7.03 12.87 -15.40
C ARG A 48 6.61 14.33 -15.42
N HIS A 49 5.74 14.72 -14.49
CA HIS A 49 5.30 16.10 -14.37
C HIS A 49 6.45 16.98 -13.82
N PHE A 50 7.23 16.45 -12.87
CA PHE A 50 8.49 17.08 -12.42
C PHE A 50 9.50 17.21 -13.57
N ALA A 51 9.75 16.14 -14.35
CA ALA A 51 10.62 16.19 -15.52
C ALA A 51 10.18 17.23 -16.55
N ALA A 52 8.87 17.35 -16.80
CA ALA A 52 8.31 18.36 -17.70
C ALA A 52 8.53 19.81 -17.22
N LYS A 53 8.77 20.02 -15.92
CA LYS A 53 9.18 21.31 -15.33
C LYS A 53 10.70 21.45 -15.19
N GLY A 54 11.49 20.57 -15.80
CA GLY A 54 12.95 20.66 -15.82
C GLY A 54 13.65 20.06 -14.60
N TYR A 55 12.95 19.26 -13.79
CA TYR A 55 13.59 18.53 -12.70
C TYR A 55 14.35 17.31 -13.25
N ALA A 56 15.54 17.06 -12.74
CA ALA A 56 16.20 15.76 -12.88
C ALA A 56 15.45 14.72 -12.05
N THR A 57 15.19 13.55 -12.63
CA THR A 57 14.37 12.51 -11.99
C THR A 57 15.16 11.25 -11.65
N VAL A 58 14.89 10.69 -10.48
CA VAL A 58 15.61 9.52 -9.94
C VAL A 58 14.62 8.47 -9.47
N PHE A 59 14.88 7.21 -9.81
CA PHE A 59 14.16 6.06 -9.28
C PHE A 59 15.17 4.97 -8.87
N ASN A 60 15.21 4.72 -7.56
CA ASN A 60 16.09 3.74 -6.93
C ASN A 60 15.28 2.76 -6.08
N GLU A 61 15.17 1.52 -6.52
CA GLU A 61 14.47 0.43 -5.82
C GLU A 61 15.41 -0.77 -5.77
N ASP A 62 15.72 -1.24 -4.56
CA ASP A 62 16.80 -2.21 -4.33
C ASP A 62 16.40 -3.67 -4.55
N TRP A 63 15.09 -4.00 -4.54
CA TRP A 63 14.65 -5.37 -4.78
C TRP A 63 14.13 -5.61 -6.20
N THR A 64 14.92 -6.29 -7.03
CA THR A 64 14.56 -6.46 -8.46
C THR A 64 13.50 -7.53 -8.75
N THR A 65 13.47 -8.62 -7.99
CA THR A 65 12.56 -9.76 -8.24
C THR A 65 11.12 -9.46 -7.83
N TYR A 66 10.94 -8.73 -6.72
CA TYR A 66 9.64 -8.32 -6.18
C TYR A 66 9.38 -6.82 -6.34
N GLY A 67 10.17 -6.15 -7.19
CA GLY A 67 10.07 -4.71 -7.38
C GLY A 67 8.70 -4.26 -7.89
N THR A 68 8.29 -3.07 -7.50
CA THR A 68 6.97 -2.46 -7.70
C THR A 68 6.47 -2.60 -9.13
N PHE A 69 7.36 -2.41 -10.11
CA PHE A 69 7.04 -2.44 -11.55
C PHE A 69 7.50 -3.73 -12.26
N HIS A 70 8.13 -4.69 -11.57
CA HIS A 70 8.68 -5.90 -12.21
C HIS A 70 8.03 -7.19 -11.70
N TYR A 71 7.40 -7.15 -10.53
CA TYR A 71 6.71 -8.32 -9.97
C TYR A 71 5.52 -8.76 -10.84
N TYR A 72 5.69 -9.85 -11.59
CA TYR A 72 4.75 -10.36 -12.60
C TYR A 72 4.34 -9.28 -13.63
N ALA A 73 5.25 -8.37 -13.98
CA ALA A 73 5.04 -7.30 -14.95
C ALA A 73 6.31 -7.09 -15.80
N GLN A 74 6.17 -6.45 -16.97
CA GLN A 74 7.28 -6.21 -17.89
C GLN A 74 8.14 -4.99 -17.54
N GLY A 75 7.80 -4.23 -16.50
CA GLY A 75 8.45 -2.94 -16.22
C GLY A 75 8.13 -1.87 -17.25
N PHE A 76 9.06 -0.93 -17.43
CA PHE A 76 8.96 0.15 -18.39
C PHE A 76 9.70 -0.20 -19.70
N ALA A 77 9.16 0.18 -20.87
CA ALA A 77 9.80 -0.04 -22.17
C ALA A 77 10.90 0.98 -22.38
N LYS A 78 10.60 2.22 -22.01
CA LYS A 78 11.50 3.34 -22.06
C LYS A 78 11.95 3.62 -20.65
N LYS A 79 13.19 4.05 -20.53
CA LYS A 79 13.75 4.52 -19.27
C LYS A 79 12.78 5.56 -18.65
N PRO A 80 12.23 5.33 -17.44
CA PRO A 80 11.11 6.13 -16.91
C PRO A 80 11.52 7.45 -16.25
N VAL A 81 12.81 7.58 -15.92
CA VAL A 81 13.43 8.72 -15.20
C VAL A 81 14.87 8.90 -15.67
N ASP A 82 15.49 10.05 -15.42
CA ASP A 82 16.87 10.36 -15.85
C ASP A 82 17.92 9.46 -15.20
N TYR A 83 17.70 9.05 -13.96
CA TYR A 83 18.61 8.16 -13.20
C TYR A 83 17.84 6.95 -12.69
N TYR A 84 17.92 5.85 -13.43
CA TYR A 84 17.16 4.64 -13.16
C TYR A 84 18.08 3.49 -12.73
N TYR A 85 17.97 3.08 -11.45
CA TYR A 85 18.93 2.17 -10.82
C TYR A 85 18.60 0.69 -10.92
N HIS A 86 17.48 0.32 -11.56
CA HIS A 86 17.10 -1.09 -11.69
C HIS A 86 18.20 -1.97 -12.28
N MET A 87 18.93 -1.48 -13.30
CA MET A 87 20.05 -2.23 -13.90
C MET A 87 21.23 -2.43 -12.94
N PHE A 88 21.50 -1.47 -12.05
CA PHE A 88 22.54 -1.61 -11.04
C PHE A 88 22.18 -2.76 -10.08
N TRP A 89 20.96 -2.74 -9.54
CA TRP A 89 20.49 -3.78 -8.62
C TRP A 89 20.36 -5.15 -9.30
N LEU A 90 19.98 -5.21 -10.58
CA LEU A 90 19.95 -6.47 -11.33
C LEU A 90 21.35 -7.10 -11.44
N VAL A 91 22.38 -6.28 -11.63
CA VAL A 91 23.77 -6.75 -11.68
C VAL A 91 24.25 -7.11 -10.28
N ALA A 92 23.87 -6.34 -9.25
CA ALA A 92 24.19 -6.66 -7.86
C ALA A 92 23.61 -8.02 -7.45
N ASP A 93 22.31 -8.25 -7.65
CA ASP A 93 21.62 -9.50 -7.31
C ASP A 93 22.20 -10.72 -8.03
N ARG A 94 22.67 -10.54 -9.27
CA ARG A 94 23.31 -11.63 -10.05
C ARG A 94 24.69 -12.00 -9.51
N ASN A 95 25.46 -11.02 -9.03
CA ASN A 95 26.83 -11.24 -8.57
C ASN A 95 26.90 -11.56 -7.07
N TYR A 96 25.96 -11.05 -6.28
CA TYR A 96 25.91 -11.20 -4.83
C TYR A 96 24.63 -11.92 -4.44
N LYS A 97 24.77 -13.17 -3.96
CA LYS A 97 23.63 -14.02 -3.59
C LYS A 97 22.97 -13.65 -2.24
N ASN A 98 23.41 -12.57 -1.61
CA ASN A 98 22.88 -12.08 -0.35
C ASN A 98 22.23 -10.72 -0.56
N ARG A 99 20.90 -10.64 -0.45
CA ARG A 99 20.14 -9.39 -0.57
C ARG A 99 20.64 -8.28 0.36
N TYR A 100 21.09 -8.63 1.56
CA TYR A 100 21.53 -7.65 2.56
C TYR A 100 22.95 -7.14 2.33
N CYS A 101 23.66 -7.65 1.30
CA CYS A 101 25.05 -7.29 1.04
C CYS A 101 25.32 -7.11 -0.46
N VAL A 102 25.82 -5.95 -0.85
CA VAL A 102 26.39 -5.72 -2.18
C VAL A 102 27.91 -5.69 -2.02
N ALA A 103 28.58 -6.71 -2.57
CA ALA A 103 29.98 -7.00 -2.26
C ALA A 103 30.21 -7.13 -0.75
N ASN A 104 31.02 -6.23 -0.17
CA ASN A 104 31.38 -6.22 1.24
C ASN A 104 30.63 -5.14 2.04
N SER A 105 29.59 -4.54 1.46
CA SER A 105 28.83 -3.45 2.07
C SER A 105 27.37 -3.87 2.31
N PRO A 106 26.76 -3.50 3.44
CA PRO A 106 25.32 -3.66 3.64
C PRO A 106 24.55 -2.99 2.50
N SER A 107 23.51 -3.65 1.96
CA SER A 107 22.76 -3.10 0.81
C SER A 107 22.11 -1.75 1.12
N GLY A 108 21.76 -1.51 2.39
CA GLY A 108 21.17 -0.25 2.86
C GLY A 108 22.19 0.89 2.83
N GLU A 109 23.47 0.61 3.12
CA GLU A 109 24.55 1.59 2.98
C GLU A 109 24.81 1.90 1.51
N VAL A 110 24.76 0.90 0.63
CA VAL A 110 24.87 1.12 -0.81
C VAL A 110 23.71 1.95 -1.35
N HIS A 111 22.48 1.67 -0.90
CA HIS A 111 21.29 2.43 -1.28
C HIS A 111 21.41 3.89 -0.82
N THR A 112 21.70 4.12 0.46
CA THR A 112 21.88 5.48 1.01
C THR A 112 23.05 6.22 0.37
N ASP A 113 24.15 5.55 0.03
CA ASP A 113 25.28 6.17 -0.69
C ASP A 113 24.89 6.58 -2.12
N ILE A 114 24.10 5.77 -2.83
CA ILE A 114 23.52 6.15 -4.13
C ILE A 114 22.68 7.43 -3.99
N THR A 115 21.77 7.46 -3.02
CA THR A 115 20.92 8.63 -2.71
C THR A 115 21.76 9.86 -2.39
N ARG A 116 22.77 9.71 -1.53
CA ARG A 116 23.71 10.77 -1.16
C ARG A 116 24.43 11.34 -2.37
N ARG A 117 24.99 10.48 -3.24
CA ARG A 117 25.71 10.91 -4.45
C ARG A 117 24.81 11.72 -5.38
N HIS A 118 23.52 11.41 -5.44
CA HIS A 118 22.55 12.17 -6.23
C HIS A 118 22.28 13.56 -5.66
N LEU A 119 22.02 13.65 -4.35
CA LEU A 119 21.85 14.92 -3.65
C LEU A 119 23.09 15.83 -3.81
N VAL A 120 24.29 15.24 -3.77
CA VAL A 120 25.56 15.96 -3.95
C VAL A 120 25.79 16.38 -5.40
N ALA A 121 25.65 15.47 -6.36
CA ALA A 121 25.95 15.72 -7.77
C ALA A 121 24.95 16.69 -8.42
N LEU A 122 23.69 16.65 -7.97
CA LEU A 122 22.60 17.48 -8.48
C LEU A 122 22.25 18.64 -7.54
N LYS A 123 23.16 19.06 -6.65
CA LYS A 123 22.91 20.08 -5.61
C LYS A 123 22.46 21.45 -6.14
N ASP A 124 22.78 21.76 -7.40
CA ASP A 124 22.45 23.00 -8.10
C ASP A 124 21.41 22.76 -9.21
N THR A 125 20.72 21.62 -9.20
CA THR A 125 19.68 21.22 -10.15
C THR A 125 18.41 20.85 -9.40
N LEU A 126 17.25 21.30 -9.89
CA LEU A 126 15.97 20.84 -9.35
C LEU A 126 15.86 19.33 -9.55
N GLN A 127 15.49 18.59 -8.50
CA GLN A 127 15.45 17.13 -8.57
C GLN A 127 14.22 16.54 -7.87
N PHE A 128 13.66 15.48 -8.47
CA PHE A 128 12.65 14.64 -7.87
C PHE A 128 13.22 13.22 -7.72
N GLY A 129 13.49 12.82 -6.48
CA GLY A 129 14.03 11.50 -6.17
C GLY A 129 13.01 10.59 -5.51
N PHE A 130 12.78 9.41 -6.10
CA PHE A 130 12.02 8.33 -5.49
C PHE A 130 12.97 7.18 -5.14
N HIS A 131 13.33 7.09 -3.85
CA HIS A 131 14.24 6.08 -3.31
C HIS A 131 13.44 5.14 -2.42
N PHE A 132 13.21 3.91 -2.89
CA PHE A 132 12.32 2.94 -2.28
C PHE A 132 13.11 1.76 -1.74
N PHE A 133 13.30 1.76 -0.42
CA PHE A 133 14.12 0.79 0.30
C PHE A 133 13.28 -0.42 0.69
N THR A 134 13.51 -1.56 0.06
CA THR A 134 12.69 -2.78 0.19
C THR A 134 13.44 -3.92 0.88
N ASP A 135 14.77 -3.98 0.77
CA ASP A 135 15.59 -5.09 1.28
C ASP A 135 15.45 -5.38 2.79
N TYR A 136 15.34 -4.34 3.62
CA TYR A 136 15.27 -4.50 5.09
C TYR A 136 13.85 -4.45 5.65
N SER A 137 12.85 -4.09 4.84
CA SER A 137 11.50 -3.76 5.32
C SER A 137 10.43 -4.77 4.91
N HIS A 138 10.66 -5.56 3.86
CA HIS A 138 9.58 -6.34 3.24
C HIS A 138 9.46 -7.78 3.76
N GLN A 139 10.54 -8.43 4.23
CA GLN A 139 10.48 -9.85 4.63
C GLN A 139 10.22 -10.09 6.12
N SER A 140 10.84 -9.29 6.98
CA SER A 140 10.74 -9.46 8.43
C SER A 140 10.57 -8.12 9.11
N GLU A 141 9.77 -8.09 10.16
CA GLU A 141 9.61 -6.94 11.04
C GLU A 141 10.91 -6.64 11.80
N ASP A 142 11.76 -7.65 12.02
CA ASP A 142 13.02 -7.50 12.76
C ASP A 142 14.15 -6.94 11.90
N ASP A 143 14.12 -7.18 10.58
CA ASP A 143 15.19 -6.77 9.66
C ASP A 143 15.33 -5.24 9.58
N ILE A 144 14.26 -4.51 9.87
CA ILE A 144 14.25 -3.04 9.83
C ILE A 144 15.23 -2.44 10.86
N ASN A 145 15.50 -3.17 11.95
CA ASN A 145 16.47 -2.75 12.96
C ASN A 145 17.89 -2.63 12.39
N MET A 146 18.22 -3.40 11.33
CA MET A 146 19.51 -3.27 10.65
C MET A 146 19.61 -1.97 9.83
N ALA A 147 18.47 -1.40 9.42
CA ALA A 147 18.42 -0.21 8.58
C ALA A 147 18.29 1.10 9.38
N ASP A 148 17.77 1.05 10.61
CA ASP A 148 17.50 2.22 11.44
C ASP A 148 18.72 3.16 11.56
N GLU A 149 19.84 2.62 12.04
CA GLU A 149 21.07 3.38 12.24
C GLU A 149 21.71 3.81 10.90
N ILE A 150 21.53 3.04 9.81
CA ILE A 150 21.98 3.44 8.47
C ILE A 150 21.20 4.69 8.00
N TYR A 151 19.88 4.68 8.15
CA TYR A 151 19.02 5.80 7.76
C TYR A 151 19.23 7.02 8.65
N ALA A 152 19.38 6.83 9.96
CA ALA A 152 19.66 7.90 10.91
C ALA A 152 20.99 8.61 10.59
N ARG A 153 22.05 7.85 10.29
CA ARG A 153 23.32 8.40 9.81
C ARG A 153 23.15 9.19 8.52
N PHE A 154 22.48 8.60 7.52
CA PHE A 154 22.25 9.26 6.25
C PHE A 154 21.56 10.61 6.41
N PHE A 155 20.45 10.68 7.16
CA PHE A 155 19.73 11.94 7.36
C PHE A 155 20.53 12.96 8.16
N ARG A 156 21.25 12.52 9.21
CA ARG A 156 22.15 13.39 9.99
C ARG A 156 23.23 14.01 9.10
N ASP A 157 23.92 13.19 8.31
CA ASP A 157 24.97 13.65 7.42
C ASP A 157 24.43 14.63 6.36
N MET A 158 23.27 14.33 5.75
CA MET A 158 22.64 15.22 4.77
C MET A 158 22.13 16.53 5.37
N PHE A 159 21.74 16.51 6.64
CA PHE A 159 21.38 17.71 7.39
C PHE A 159 22.61 18.57 7.68
N GLU A 160 23.64 17.99 8.29
CA GLU A 160 24.88 18.68 8.71
C GLU A 160 25.65 19.26 7.52
N GLN A 161 25.64 18.56 6.37
CA GLN A 161 26.27 19.02 5.12
C GLN A 161 25.42 20.03 4.35
N GLY A 162 24.21 20.36 4.84
CA GLY A 162 23.33 21.37 4.25
C GLY A 162 22.54 20.91 3.02
N HIS A 163 22.57 19.62 2.66
CA HIS A 163 21.79 19.08 1.53
C HIS A 163 20.29 19.13 1.82
N LEU A 164 19.88 18.89 3.08
CA LEU A 164 18.47 19.02 3.46
C LEU A 164 18.00 20.48 3.46
N ASN A 165 18.88 21.47 3.56
CA ASN A 165 18.49 22.89 3.51
C ASN A 165 17.89 23.32 2.15
N LYS A 166 17.89 22.45 1.13
CA LYS A 166 17.25 22.71 -0.17
C LYS A 166 16.30 21.59 -0.61
N THR A 167 15.87 20.74 0.32
CA THR A 167 15.16 19.49 -0.01
C THR A 167 13.89 19.37 0.82
N ALA A 168 12.75 19.06 0.20
CA ALA A 168 11.59 18.54 0.92
C ALA A 168 11.69 17.01 1.01
N VAL A 169 11.52 16.45 2.21
CA VAL A 169 11.65 15.00 2.44
C VAL A 169 10.30 14.41 2.81
N PHE A 170 9.92 13.35 2.11
CA PHE A 170 8.77 12.52 2.43
C PHE A 170 9.31 11.14 2.77
N PHE A 171 9.11 10.69 4.02
CA PHE A 171 9.58 9.40 4.51
C PHE A 171 8.37 8.55 4.89
N PHE A 172 8.24 7.35 4.30
CA PHE A 172 7.00 6.61 4.39
C PHE A 172 7.17 5.09 4.19
N GLY A 173 6.20 4.33 4.72
CA GLY A 173 5.89 2.98 4.26
C GLY A 173 4.68 2.99 3.32
N ASP A 174 4.67 2.08 2.36
CA ASP A 174 3.57 1.85 1.40
C ASP A 174 2.46 0.96 1.99
N HIS A 175 2.82 0.02 2.87
CA HIS A 175 1.95 -0.77 3.73
C HIS A 175 2.74 -1.22 4.99
N GLY A 176 2.05 -1.71 6.02
CA GLY A 176 2.73 -2.40 7.13
C GLY A 176 2.94 -3.88 6.84
N HIS A 177 3.35 -4.67 7.84
CA HIS A 177 3.76 -6.04 7.59
C HIS A 177 2.58 -7.00 7.29
N ARG A 178 2.64 -7.74 6.18
CA ARG A 178 1.48 -8.41 5.59
C ARG A 178 1.26 -9.86 6.01
N PHE A 179 2.32 -10.58 6.39
CA PHE A 179 2.27 -12.04 6.48
C PHE A 179 2.77 -12.62 7.82
N SER A 180 2.98 -11.78 8.83
CA SER A 180 3.39 -12.22 10.17
C SER A 180 2.22 -12.73 10.99
N ASP A 181 2.53 -13.47 12.05
CA ASP A 181 1.54 -13.89 13.05
C ASP A 181 0.87 -12.67 13.72
N ILE A 182 1.61 -11.56 13.89
CA ILE A 182 1.02 -10.34 14.45
C ILE A 182 -0.05 -9.75 13.54
N ARG A 183 0.01 -9.90 12.21
CA ARG A 183 -1.05 -9.44 11.27
C ARG A 183 -2.41 -10.10 11.54
N GLN A 184 -2.45 -11.25 12.21
CA GLN A 184 -3.70 -11.93 12.58
C GLN A 184 -4.39 -11.28 13.79
N THR A 185 -3.68 -10.41 14.53
CA THR A 185 -4.22 -9.68 15.67
C THR A 185 -4.88 -8.37 15.23
N LEU A 186 -5.74 -7.80 16.09
CA LEU A 186 -6.34 -6.48 15.83
C LEU A 186 -5.27 -5.39 15.66
N ILE A 187 -4.24 -5.39 16.51
CA ILE A 187 -3.16 -4.40 16.45
C ILE A 187 -2.31 -4.56 15.19
N GLY A 188 -1.92 -5.78 14.82
CA GLY A 188 -1.15 -5.98 13.59
C GLY A 188 -1.95 -5.69 12.33
N SER A 189 -3.27 -5.94 12.34
CA SER A 189 -4.16 -5.44 11.29
C SER A 189 -4.14 -3.91 11.22
N PHE A 190 -4.18 -3.22 12.35
CA PHE A 190 -4.10 -1.75 12.38
C PHE A 190 -2.76 -1.22 11.83
N GLU A 191 -1.64 -1.76 12.30
CA GLU A 191 -0.29 -1.40 11.83
C GLU A 191 -0.10 -1.68 10.34
N GLU A 192 -0.66 -2.78 9.83
CA GLU A 192 -0.62 -3.12 8.41
C GLU A 192 -1.36 -2.10 7.53
N HIS A 193 -2.48 -1.57 8.03
CA HIS A 193 -3.28 -0.56 7.33
C HIS A 193 -2.77 0.88 7.49
N ASN A 194 -1.95 1.16 8.51
CA ASN A 194 -1.49 2.50 8.87
C ASN A 194 0.05 2.64 8.86
N PRO A 195 0.72 2.46 7.71
CA PRO A 195 2.17 2.65 7.67
C PRO A 195 2.60 4.06 8.10
N MET A 196 3.81 4.14 8.65
CA MET A 196 4.48 5.39 9.02
C MET A 196 4.54 6.35 7.83
N PHE A 197 4.32 7.63 8.09
CA PHE A 197 4.46 8.69 7.09
C PHE A 197 4.88 9.99 7.77
N GLY A 198 5.92 10.63 7.26
CA GLY A 198 6.44 11.90 7.74
C GLY A 198 6.84 12.83 6.60
N ILE A 199 6.68 14.13 6.83
CA ILE A 199 7.11 15.19 5.92
C ILE A 199 8.07 16.12 6.66
N TRP A 200 9.16 16.48 6.01
CA TRP A 200 10.09 17.49 6.50
C TRP A 200 10.36 18.54 5.41
N PHE A 201 10.41 19.80 5.83
CA PHE A 201 10.77 20.95 5.02
C PHE A 201 11.87 21.75 5.74
N PRO A 202 12.75 22.46 4.99
CA PRO A 202 13.78 23.28 5.58
C PRO A 202 13.20 24.50 6.31
N GLU A 203 13.87 25.00 7.35
CA GLU A 203 13.30 26.06 8.21
C GLU A 203 12.99 27.36 7.47
N TRP A 204 13.80 27.74 6.47
CA TRP A 204 13.53 28.94 5.66
C TRP A 204 12.20 28.83 4.88
N PHE A 205 11.77 27.61 4.52
CA PHE A 205 10.52 27.39 3.81
C PHE A 205 9.33 27.72 4.72
N TYR A 206 9.41 27.37 6.00
CA TYR A 206 8.43 27.83 6.99
C TYR A 206 8.49 29.35 7.24
N GLY A 207 9.65 29.98 7.05
CA GLY A 207 9.77 31.44 7.06
C GLY A 207 9.01 32.11 5.92
N GLN A 208 8.97 31.48 4.74
CA GLN A 208 8.23 31.97 3.57
C GLN A 208 6.74 31.61 3.60
N HIS A 209 6.40 30.45 4.18
CA HIS A 209 5.04 29.93 4.28
C HIS A 209 4.67 29.61 5.74
N PRO A 210 4.54 30.63 6.61
CA PRO A 210 4.43 30.44 8.07
C PRO A 210 3.17 29.69 8.52
N HIS A 211 2.11 29.68 7.71
CA HIS A 211 0.89 28.90 7.99
C HIS A 211 1.13 27.39 7.89
N LEU A 212 2.07 26.93 7.04
CA LEU A 212 2.26 25.50 6.78
C LEU A 212 2.68 24.72 8.02
N LYS A 213 3.47 25.31 8.92
CA LYS A 213 3.87 24.66 10.18
C LYS A 213 2.65 24.29 11.03
N GLY A 214 1.66 25.20 11.10
CA GLY A 214 0.40 24.97 11.79
C GLY A 214 -0.56 24.05 11.03
N VAL A 215 -0.51 24.04 9.69
CA VAL A 215 -1.28 23.10 8.87
C VAL A 215 -0.77 21.67 9.04
N LEU A 216 0.52 21.43 8.83
CA LEU A 216 1.13 20.12 8.95
C LEU A 216 0.94 19.55 10.36
N ARG A 217 1.15 20.37 11.41
CA ARG A 217 0.91 19.95 12.80
C ARG A 217 -0.55 19.57 13.08
N ARG A 218 -1.52 20.26 12.50
CA ARG A 218 -2.94 19.87 12.67
C ARG A 218 -3.26 18.61 11.88
N ASN A 219 -2.66 18.45 10.71
CA ASN A 219 -2.90 17.30 9.83
C ASN A 219 -2.34 15.98 10.39
N THR A 220 -1.43 16.00 11.37
CA THR A 220 -1.00 14.76 12.07
C THR A 220 -2.17 14.07 12.77
N ASP A 221 -3.18 14.82 13.19
CA ASP A 221 -4.39 14.33 13.87
C ASP A 221 -5.58 14.23 12.90
N ARG A 222 -5.33 14.09 11.59
CA ARG A 222 -6.36 14.04 10.55
C ARG A 222 -6.24 12.78 9.71
N TYR A 223 -7.39 12.24 9.31
CA TYR A 223 -7.45 11.03 8.50
C TYR A 223 -6.99 11.30 7.06
N SER A 224 -5.88 10.65 6.68
CA SER A 224 -5.23 10.80 5.38
C SER A 224 -5.03 9.46 4.68
N SER A 225 -4.93 9.51 3.36
CA SER A 225 -4.63 8.36 2.51
C SER A 225 -3.52 8.69 1.51
N THR A 226 -3.02 7.68 0.81
CA THR A 226 -1.99 7.85 -0.23
C THR A 226 -2.40 8.82 -1.35
N PHE A 227 -3.71 9.05 -1.59
CA PHE A 227 -4.19 10.05 -2.54
C PHE A 227 -3.80 11.48 -2.16
N ASP A 228 -3.67 11.76 -0.86
CA ASP A 228 -3.36 13.09 -0.34
C ASP A 228 -1.90 13.47 -0.58
N VAL A 229 -1.01 12.48 -0.59
CA VAL A 229 0.41 12.67 -0.93
C VAL A 229 0.56 13.10 -2.37
N TYR A 230 -0.16 12.49 -3.30
CA TYR A 230 -0.14 12.89 -4.71
C TYR A 230 -0.55 14.37 -4.88
N GLU A 231 -1.59 14.80 -4.17
CA GLU A 231 -2.02 16.20 -4.20
C GLU A 231 -1.00 17.14 -3.55
N ALA A 232 -0.32 16.72 -2.47
CA ALA A 232 0.78 17.49 -1.88
C ALA A 232 1.97 17.64 -2.85
N LEU A 233 2.33 16.58 -3.57
CA LEU A 233 3.39 16.62 -4.59
C LEU A 233 3.02 17.53 -5.77
N LYS A 234 1.74 17.58 -6.15
CA LYS A 234 1.24 18.53 -7.16
C LYS A 234 1.32 19.98 -6.68
N ASP A 235 0.96 20.23 -5.42
CA ASP A 235 1.10 21.56 -4.83
C ASP A 235 2.57 22.00 -4.81
N ILE A 236 3.49 21.12 -4.46
CA ILE A 236 4.94 21.40 -4.54
C ILE A 236 5.38 21.70 -5.96
N LEU A 237 4.99 20.85 -6.91
CA LEU A 237 5.33 21.02 -8.32
C LEU A 237 4.85 22.38 -8.87
N ASN A 238 3.67 22.83 -8.45
CA ASN A 238 3.02 24.07 -8.91
C ASN A 238 3.27 25.28 -8.02
N GLU A 239 4.01 25.12 -6.92
CA GLU A 239 4.23 26.17 -5.92
C GLU A 239 2.91 26.72 -5.33
N GLU A 240 1.89 25.85 -5.19
CA GLU A 240 0.54 26.20 -4.74
C GLU A 240 0.35 26.00 -3.22
N TYR A 241 1.12 26.72 -2.41
CA TYR A 241 1.11 26.55 -0.94
C TYR A 241 0.07 27.41 -0.20
N ASP A 242 -0.32 28.53 -0.81
CA ASP A 242 -1.15 29.58 -0.17
C ASP A 242 -2.60 29.59 -0.65
N THR A 243 -2.95 28.74 -1.62
CA THR A 243 -4.26 28.78 -2.28
C THR A 243 -5.33 28.07 -1.42
N PRO A 244 -6.35 28.78 -0.89
CA PRO A 244 -7.48 28.14 -0.21
C PRO A 244 -8.19 27.19 -1.16
N VAL A 245 -8.79 26.11 -0.64
CA VAL A 245 -9.57 25.17 -1.46
C VAL A 245 -10.77 25.90 -2.06
N GLN A 246 -10.65 26.36 -3.32
CA GLN A 246 -11.70 27.15 -3.99
C GLN A 246 -12.98 26.36 -4.32
N ASN A 247 -13.06 25.06 -4.01
CA ASN A 247 -14.31 24.33 -4.11
C ASN A 247 -14.25 22.99 -3.34
N PRO A 248 -14.84 22.87 -2.14
CA PRO A 248 -14.83 21.65 -1.34
C PRO A 248 -15.97 20.72 -1.77
N LYS A 249 -16.14 20.45 -3.07
CA LYS A 249 -16.57 19.09 -3.41
C LYS A 249 -15.38 18.24 -3.03
N LEU A 250 -15.44 17.59 -1.86
CA LEU A 250 -14.35 16.80 -1.31
C LEU A 250 -13.85 15.84 -2.41
N LYS A 251 -12.77 16.26 -3.08
CA LYS A 251 -12.06 15.41 -4.01
C LYS A 251 -11.45 14.31 -3.15
N ARG A 252 -11.39 13.09 -3.71
CA ARG A 252 -10.86 11.93 -3.01
C ARG A 252 -9.47 12.19 -2.41
N GLY A 253 -8.59 12.87 -3.14
CA GLY A 253 -7.30 13.37 -2.64
C GLY A 253 -7.39 14.82 -2.21
N LEU A 254 -6.82 15.13 -1.06
CA LEU A 254 -6.68 16.46 -0.48
C LEU A 254 -5.19 16.70 -0.18
N SER A 255 -4.61 17.79 -0.67
CA SER A 255 -3.19 18.07 -0.39
C SER A 255 -2.91 18.17 1.11
N LEU A 256 -1.89 17.45 1.56
CA LEU A 256 -1.39 17.48 2.95
C LEU A 256 -0.82 18.84 3.34
N LEU A 257 -0.54 19.72 2.38
CA LEU A 257 -0.07 21.10 2.60
C LEU A 257 -1.22 22.08 2.83
N ARG A 258 -2.47 21.60 2.85
CA ARG A 258 -3.67 22.38 3.13
C ARG A 258 -4.38 21.81 4.35
N THR A 259 -5.16 22.64 5.05
CA THR A 259 -5.91 22.19 6.24
C THR A 259 -6.86 21.06 5.87
N MET A 260 -6.64 19.87 6.43
CA MET A 260 -7.52 18.73 6.24
C MET A 260 -8.79 18.87 7.09
N PRO A 261 -9.94 18.37 6.61
CA PRO A 261 -11.18 18.42 7.37
C PRO A 261 -11.06 17.62 8.67
N GLU A 262 -11.64 18.13 9.75
CA GLU A 262 -11.63 17.46 11.06
C GLU A 262 -12.28 16.09 11.03
N LYS A 263 -13.33 15.95 10.21
CA LYS A 263 -14.03 14.70 9.98
C LYS A 263 -13.93 14.33 8.51
N ARG A 264 -13.42 13.12 8.25
CA ARG A 264 -13.33 12.55 6.91
C ARG A 264 -13.58 11.06 7.00
N THR A 265 -14.46 10.55 6.16
CA THR A 265 -14.78 9.12 6.11
C THR A 265 -13.77 8.37 5.23
N CYS A 266 -13.65 7.05 5.41
CA CYS A 266 -12.85 6.19 4.52
C CYS A 266 -13.27 6.34 3.05
N LYS A 267 -14.58 6.37 2.78
CA LYS A 267 -15.13 6.62 1.44
C LYS A 267 -14.69 7.97 0.86
N GLN A 268 -14.72 9.04 1.65
CA GLN A 268 -14.23 10.36 1.24
C GLN A 268 -12.71 10.38 1.00
N ALA A 269 -11.96 9.58 1.74
CA ALA A 269 -10.52 9.41 1.56
C ALA A 269 -10.13 8.42 0.46
N GLY A 270 -11.11 7.75 -0.16
CA GLY A 270 -10.84 6.70 -1.14
C GLY A 270 -10.20 5.45 -0.54
N VAL A 271 -10.44 5.17 0.73
CA VAL A 271 -9.97 3.96 1.41
C VAL A 271 -11.08 2.91 1.32
N PRO A 272 -10.84 1.75 0.69
CA PRO A 272 -11.78 0.63 0.70
C PRO A 272 -12.14 0.16 2.11
N ASP A 273 -13.32 -0.43 2.28
CA ASP A 273 -13.84 -0.80 3.61
C ASP A 273 -12.94 -1.79 4.36
N ARG A 274 -12.23 -2.66 3.64
CA ARG A 274 -11.28 -3.61 4.22
C ARG A 274 -10.08 -2.93 4.88
N TYR A 275 -9.62 -1.82 4.31
CA TYR A 275 -8.49 -1.03 4.79
C TYR A 275 -8.90 0.12 5.70
N CYS A 276 -10.20 0.32 5.89
CA CYS A 276 -10.73 1.39 6.72
C CYS A 276 -10.41 1.15 8.20
N LEU A 277 -9.79 2.13 8.83
CA LEU A 277 -9.50 2.14 10.28
C LEU A 277 -10.57 2.86 11.11
N CYS A 278 -11.51 3.56 10.46
CA CYS A 278 -12.63 4.23 11.13
C CYS A 278 -13.75 3.24 11.51
N LYS A 279 -13.42 2.19 12.26
CA LYS A 279 -14.35 1.13 12.65
C LYS A 279 -14.02 0.57 14.03
N GLU A 280 -15.05 0.09 14.72
CA GLU A 280 -14.94 -0.74 15.91
C GLU A 280 -15.14 -2.20 15.52
N GLU A 281 -14.28 -3.08 16.04
CA GLU A 281 -14.37 -4.51 15.82
C GLU A 281 -14.69 -5.23 17.13
N ILE A 282 -15.89 -5.81 17.20
CA ILE A 282 -16.39 -6.48 18.42
C ILE A 282 -16.29 -8.00 18.20
N PRO A 283 -15.53 -8.74 19.03
CA PRO A 283 -15.38 -10.19 18.89
C PRO A 283 -16.71 -10.95 18.99
N ILE A 284 -16.85 -11.99 18.16
CA ILE A 284 -17.96 -12.94 18.15
C ILE A 284 -17.39 -14.34 18.42
N ASP A 285 -18.10 -15.15 19.22
CA ASP A 285 -17.72 -16.57 19.42
C ASP A 285 -17.73 -17.31 18.07
N VAL A 286 -16.62 -17.95 17.72
CA VAL A 286 -16.44 -18.70 16.47
C VAL A 286 -17.39 -19.90 16.35
N ARG A 287 -17.99 -20.35 17.45
CA ARG A 287 -18.99 -21.42 17.49
C ARG A 287 -20.41 -20.94 17.18
N ASN A 288 -20.61 -19.63 16.99
CA ASN A 288 -21.92 -19.08 16.63
C ASN A 288 -22.36 -19.60 15.25
N ASP A 289 -23.59 -20.08 15.12
CA ASP A 289 -24.13 -20.62 13.85
C ASP A 289 -23.98 -19.65 12.68
N THR A 290 -24.16 -18.35 12.92
CA THR A 290 -23.99 -17.32 11.89
C THR A 290 -22.54 -17.23 11.41
N VAL A 291 -21.56 -17.43 12.31
CA VAL A 291 -20.13 -17.45 11.96
C VAL A 291 -19.79 -18.70 11.13
N ILE A 292 -20.36 -19.85 11.48
CA ILE A 292 -20.19 -21.10 10.75
C ILE A 292 -20.79 -20.99 9.34
N GLU A 293 -22.02 -20.47 9.21
CA GLU A 293 -22.67 -20.20 7.92
C GLU A 293 -21.82 -19.28 7.03
N ALA A 294 -21.25 -18.23 7.63
CA ALA A 294 -20.43 -17.26 6.95
C ALA A 294 -19.10 -17.87 6.48
N ALA A 295 -18.46 -18.72 7.30
CA ALA A 295 -17.28 -19.47 6.91
C ALA A 295 -17.56 -20.44 5.75
N GLU A 296 -18.67 -21.19 5.79
CA GLU A 296 -19.10 -22.05 4.69
C GLU A 296 -19.33 -21.26 3.39
N TYR A 297 -19.97 -20.10 3.49
CA TYR A 297 -20.14 -19.19 2.35
C TYR A 297 -18.79 -18.77 1.75
N THR A 298 -17.82 -18.39 2.59
CA THR A 298 -16.47 -18.04 2.14
C THR A 298 -15.79 -19.20 1.41
N ILE A 299 -15.87 -20.43 1.93
CA ILE A 299 -15.30 -21.61 1.24
C ILE A 299 -16.01 -21.87 -0.10
N LYS A 300 -17.34 -21.71 -0.15
CA LYS A 300 -18.11 -21.82 -1.41
C LYS A 300 -17.64 -20.78 -2.42
N LEU A 301 -17.38 -19.55 -1.98
CA LEU A 301 -16.93 -18.44 -2.80
C LEU A 301 -15.49 -18.64 -3.32
N LEU A 302 -14.55 -19.02 -2.44
CA LEU A 302 -13.17 -19.39 -2.82
C LEU A 302 -13.15 -20.48 -3.90
N ASN A 303 -13.90 -21.56 -3.71
CA ASN A 303 -13.99 -22.62 -4.71
C ASN A 303 -14.72 -22.18 -5.99
N LYS A 304 -15.65 -21.21 -5.91
CA LYS A 304 -16.26 -20.61 -7.09
C LYS A 304 -15.23 -19.83 -7.91
N TYR A 305 -14.35 -19.04 -7.27
CA TYR A 305 -13.26 -18.35 -7.96
C TYR A 305 -12.28 -19.32 -8.62
N LEU A 306 -11.95 -20.43 -7.95
CA LEU A 306 -11.10 -21.46 -8.55
C LEU A 306 -11.76 -22.11 -9.78
N ARG A 307 -13.07 -22.39 -9.74
CA ARG A 307 -13.80 -23.03 -10.86
C ARG A 307 -14.08 -22.10 -12.03
N ALA A 308 -14.32 -20.82 -11.77
CA ALA A 308 -14.63 -19.82 -12.81
C ALA A 308 -13.43 -19.50 -13.70
N ASN A 309 -12.23 -19.99 -13.34
CA ASN A 309 -10.99 -19.78 -14.06
C ASN A 309 -10.40 -21.12 -14.54
N VAL A 310 -9.57 -21.08 -15.59
CA VAL A 310 -8.82 -22.26 -16.13
C VAL A 310 -7.96 -22.95 -15.05
N ILE A 311 -7.73 -22.23 -13.96
CA ILE A 311 -6.96 -22.54 -12.77
C ILE A 311 -7.53 -23.71 -11.95
N GLY A 312 -8.85 -23.92 -11.91
CA GLY A 312 -9.46 -24.95 -11.07
C GLY A 312 -8.99 -26.38 -11.36
N LYS A 313 -8.47 -26.62 -12.59
CA LYS A 313 -7.82 -27.89 -12.94
C LYS A 313 -6.46 -28.05 -12.28
N LYS A 314 -5.69 -26.97 -12.15
CA LYS A 314 -4.33 -26.94 -11.59
C LYS A 314 -4.31 -26.88 -10.05
N CYS A 315 -5.34 -26.34 -9.42
CA CYS A 315 -5.37 -26.16 -7.96
C CYS A 315 -6.22 -27.22 -7.24
N HIS A 316 -5.82 -27.61 -6.03
CA HIS A 316 -6.63 -28.37 -5.10
C HIS A 316 -7.92 -27.62 -4.73
N LYS A 317 -8.97 -28.38 -4.42
CA LYS A 317 -10.19 -27.84 -3.82
C LYS A 317 -9.84 -27.29 -2.43
N ILE A 318 -10.37 -26.13 -2.10
CA ILE A 318 -10.17 -25.51 -0.78
C ILE A 318 -11.22 -26.06 0.18
N GLU A 319 -10.79 -26.45 1.37
CA GLU A 319 -11.67 -26.92 2.45
C GLU A 319 -11.40 -26.12 3.71
N LEU A 320 -12.44 -25.91 4.54
CA LEU A 320 -12.26 -25.27 5.84
C LEU A 320 -11.39 -26.16 6.73
N ASP A 321 -10.37 -25.58 7.36
CA ASP A 321 -9.60 -26.25 8.41
C ASP A 321 -10.11 -25.83 9.79
N VAL A 322 -10.10 -24.53 10.07
CA VAL A 322 -10.53 -23.95 11.35
C VAL A 322 -10.89 -22.47 11.18
N ILE A 323 -11.86 -21.99 11.95
CA ILE A 323 -12.17 -20.56 12.09
C ILE A 323 -11.29 -20.01 13.21
N LEU A 324 -10.42 -19.05 12.87
CA LEU A 324 -9.46 -18.47 13.81
C LEU A 324 -10.03 -17.26 14.55
N GLY A 325 -10.93 -16.51 13.92
CA GLY A 325 -11.57 -15.36 14.56
C GLY A 325 -12.77 -14.84 13.78
N ALA A 326 -13.69 -14.20 14.50
CA ALA A 326 -14.84 -13.52 13.95
C ALA A 326 -15.09 -12.21 14.71
N THR A 327 -15.36 -11.12 14.00
CA THR A 327 -15.74 -9.84 14.61
C THR A 327 -16.93 -9.24 13.87
N SER A 328 -17.87 -8.61 14.59
CA SER A 328 -18.81 -7.68 13.97
C SER A 328 -18.11 -6.34 13.79
N ILE A 329 -18.28 -5.74 12.61
CA ILE A 329 -17.76 -4.42 12.30
C ILE A 329 -18.89 -3.42 12.54
N ASP A 330 -18.70 -2.54 13.52
CA ASP A 330 -19.53 -1.34 13.68
C ASP A 330 -18.73 -0.14 13.15
N TYR A 331 -19.30 0.60 12.21
CA TYR A 331 -18.68 1.82 11.74
C TYR A 331 -19.13 2.94 12.64
N ASP A 332 -18.18 3.69 13.22
CA ASP A 332 -18.50 4.78 14.13
C ASP A 332 -19.53 5.73 13.47
N GLN A 333 -20.73 5.78 14.06
CA GLN A 333 -21.87 6.54 13.54
C GLN A 333 -21.58 8.05 13.45
N ASN A 334 -20.55 8.55 14.15
CA ASN A 334 -20.12 9.94 14.08
C ASN A 334 -19.16 10.25 12.91
N TRP A 335 -18.59 9.21 12.28
CA TRP A 335 -17.61 9.30 11.18
C TRP A 335 -18.06 8.57 9.92
N GLY A 336 -19.20 7.88 9.96
CA GLY A 336 -19.71 7.00 8.90
C GLY A 336 -21.10 7.36 8.42
N GLN A 337 -21.33 8.58 7.90
CA GLN A 337 -22.48 8.75 6.99
C GLN A 337 -22.10 8.20 5.61
N GLY A 338 -22.34 6.91 5.38
CA GLY A 338 -22.19 6.35 4.04
C GLY A 338 -22.06 4.84 3.87
N HIS A 339 -22.14 4.02 4.92
CA HIS A 339 -22.09 2.55 4.78
C HIS A 339 -23.48 1.94 4.96
N ASP A 340 -23.79 0.97 4.10
CA ASP A 340 -25.08 0.31 3.90
C ASP A 340 -25.77 -0.18 5.18
N HIS A 341 -27.08 -0.45 5.10
CA HIS A 341 -27.90 -1.13 6.12
C HIS A 341 -27.47 -2.60 6.43
N LEU A 342 -26.26 -2.99 6.06
CA LEU A 342 -25.70 -4.33 6.25
C LEU A 342 -24.97 -4.41 7.59
N ASN A 343 -25.27 -5.43 8.38
CA ASN A 343 -24.36 -5.86 9.45
C ASN A 343 -23.15 -6.49 8.78
N LYS A 344 -21.95 -5.97 9.05
CA LYS A 344 -20.71 -6.54 8.51
C LYS A 344 -20.01 -7.42 9.53
N MET A 345 -19.43 -8.51 9.05
CA MET A 345 -18.66 -9.47 9.83
C MET A 345 -17.31 -9.67 9.17
N LYS A 346 -16.23 -9.51 9.94
CA LYS A 346 -14.90 -9.97 9.55
C LYS A 346 -14.71 -11.40 10.01
N LEU A 347 -14.17 -12.24 9.15
CA LEU A 347 -13.75 -13.60 9.48
C LEU A 347 -12.27 -13.79 9.15
N ILE A 348 -11.59 -14.50 10.04
CA ILE A 348 -10.25 -15.04 9.80
C ILE A 348 -10.39 -16.56 9.87
N LEU A 349 -10.01 -17.25 8.80
CA LEU A 349 -10.11 -18.71 8.72
C LEU A 349 -8.86 -19.33 8.09
N SER A 350 -8.50 -20.53 8.56
CA SER A 350 -7.48 -21.39 7.97
C SER A 350 -8.13 -22.43 7.07
N THR A 351 -7.42 -22.82 6.02
CA THR A 351 -7.92 -23.76 5.01
C THR A 351 -6.94 -24.89 4.70
N ARG A 352 -7.47 -25.99 4.15
CA ARG A 352 -6.70 -27.11 3.59
C ARG A 352 -6.58 -26.98 2.07
N PRO A 353 -5.49 -27.49 1.48
CA PRO A 353 -4.49 -28.39 2.09
C PRO A 353 -3.28 -27.72 2.75
N ASN A 354 -3.03 -26.42 2.55
CA ASN A 354 -1.75 -25.77 2.88
C ASN A 354 -1.79 -24.87 4.12
N LYS A 355 -2.83 -24.94 4.96
CA LYS A 355 -3.03 -24.04 6.12
C LYS A 355 -3.05 -22.55 5.73
N ALA A 356 -3.51 -22.23 4.51
CA ALA A 356 -3.66 -20.84 4.09
C ALA A 356 -4.70 -20.13 4.96
N ILE A 357 -4.31 -18.95 5.47
CA ILE A 357 -5.14 -18.09 6.30
C ILE A 357 -5.73 -16.98 5.43
N PHE A 358 -7.04 -16.86 5.47
CA PHE A 358 -7.80 -15.84 4.75
C PHE A 358 -8.54 -14.91 5.70
N GLU A 359 -8.53 -13.62 5.36
CA GLU A 359 -9.36 -12.58 5.96
C GLU A 359 -10.46 -12.18 4.95
N VAL A 360 -11.70 -12.06 5.42
CA VAL A 360 -12.85 -11.71 4.57
C VAL A 360 -13.83 -10.86 5.35
N ILE A 361 -14.44 -9.88 4.67
CA ILE A 361 -15.56 -9.10 5.21
C ILE A 361 -16.83 -9.47 4.45
N LEU A 362 -17.85 -9.90 5.18
CA LEU A 362 -19.15 -10.26 4.66
C LEU A 362 -20.24 -9.34 5.20
N GLY A 363 -21.19 -8.95 4.36
CA GLY A 363 -22.39 -8.21 4.73
C GLY A 363 -23.62 -9.12 4.80
N LYS A 364 -24.56 -8.80 5.71
CA LYS A 364 -25.89 -9.43 5.79
C LYS A 364 -26.96 -8.35 5.95
N ASN A 365 -27.99 -8.38 5.10
CA ASN A 365 -29.06 -7.36 5.09
C ASN A 365 -29.99 -7.52 6.30
N ARG A 366 -30.23 -6.42 7.04
CA ARG A 366 -31.13 -6.40 8.21
C ARG A 366 -32.61 -6.55 7.87
N GLN A 367 -33.07 -6.23 6.65
CA GLN A 367 -34.50 -6.02 6.36
C GLN A 367 -35.27 -7.21 5.76
N ASN A 368 -34.60 -8.19 5.13
CA ASN A 368 -35.27 -9.30 4.43
C ASN A 368 -34.88 -10.68 5.00
N TRP A 369 -35.28 -10.96 6.24
CA TRP A 369 -35.11 -12.30 6.85
C TRP A 369 -35.90 -13.41 6.16
N THR A 370 -36.81 -13.06 5.23
CA THR A 370 -37.78 -13.99 4.63
C THR A 370 -37.54 -14.27 3.14
N THR A 371 -36.63 -13.57 2.48
CA THR A 371 -36.28 -13.84 1.07
C THR A 371 -34.77 -13.70 0.86
N GLN A 372 -34.11 -14.86 0.84
CA GLN A 372 -32.68 -15.11 0.61
C GLN A 372 -31.71 -14.65 1.73
N ASN A 373 -31.28 -15.64 2.52
CA ASN A 373 -30.13 -15.66 3.43
C ASN A 373 -28.78 -15.43 2.69
N GLU A 374 -28.67 -14.40 1.86
CA GLU A 374 -27.50 -14.21 1.02
C GLU A 374 -26.48 -13.29 1.68
N TRP A 375 -25.40 -13.91 2.16
CA TRP A 375 -24.16 -13.23 2.46
C TRP A 375 -23.65 -12.50 1.21
N THR A 376 -23.19 -11.27 1.38
CA THR A 376 -22.54 -10.51 0.31
C THR A 376 -21.08 -10.30 0.67
N LEU A 377 -20.18 -10.48 -0.30
CA LEU A 377 -18.77 -10.15 -0.12
C LEU A 377 -18.60 -8.62 -0.16
N SER A 378 -17.96 -8.06 0.86
CA SER A 378 -17.58 -6.65 0.92
C SER A 378 -16.11 -6.51 0.55
N GLY A 379 -15.83 -6.28 -0.74
CA GLY A 379 -14.46 -6.23 -1.28
C GLY A 379 -13.97 -7.60 -1.73
N GLU A 380 -12.76 -7.98 -1.33
CA GLU A 380 -12.11 -9.25 -1.70
C GLU A 380 -11.88 -10.18 -0.50
N ILE A 381 -11.52 -11.42 -0.81
CA ILE A 381 -10.93 -12.35 0.16
C ILE A 381 -9.41 -12.18 0.14
N GLU A 382 -8.82 -11.75 1.25
CA GLU A 382 -7.38 -11.56 1.37
C GLU A 382 -6.70 -12.80 1.93
N ARG A 383 -5.56 -13.17 1.35
CA ARG A 383 -4.68 -14.18 1.96
C ARG A 383 -3.67 -13.44 2.84
N ILE A 384 -3.71 -13.69 4.14
CA ILE A 384 -2.86 -13.03 5.14
C ILE A 384 -1.71 -13.93 5.64
N SER A 385 -1.66 -15.19 5.20
CA SER A 385 -0.50 -16.07 5.38
C SER A 385 0.34 -16.15 4.11
N GLU A 386 1.64 -16.34 4.23
CA GLU A 386 2.49 -16.60 3.07
C GLU A 386 2.02 -17.82 2.23
N TYR A 387 2.45 -17.84 0.97
CA TYR A 387 2.13 -18.92 0.04
C TYR A 387 3.30 -19.51 -0.70
N GLY A 388 4.47 -18.87 -0.67
CA GLY A 388 5.70 -19.35 -1.30
C GLY A 388 5.46 -20.02 -2.64
N HIS A 389 5.94 -21.26 -2.76
CA HIS A 389 5.86 -22.10 -3.96
C HIS A 389 4.54 -22.85 -4.14
N SER A 390 3.58 -22.71 -3.21
CA SER A 390 2.32 -23.49 -3.27
C SER A 390 1.45 -23.13 -4.47
N ALA A 391 1.69 -22.00 -5.13
CA ALA A 391 0.90 -21.49 -6.25
C ALA A 391 1.68 -21.41 -7.58
N ASP A 392 2.85 -22.06 -7.70
CA ASP A 392 3.77 -21.92 -8.83
C ASP A 392 3.21 -22.31 -10.20
N CYS A 393 2.16 -23.13 -10.24
CA CYS A 393 1.43 -23.50 -11.45
C CYS A 393 0.58 -22.36 -12.05
N ILE A 394 0.47 -21.21 -11.37
CA ILE A 394 -0.36 -20.06 -11.73
C ILE A 394 0.49 -18.81 -11.97
N ASP A 395 0.48 -18.28 -13.19
CA ASP A 395 1.20 -17.04 -13.53
C ASP A 395 0.40 -15.78 -13.18
N ASP A 396 -0.89 -15.92 -12.89
CA ASP A 396 -1.76 -14.81 -12.54
C ASP A 396 -1.53 -14.37 -11.08
N LYS A 397 -0.93 -13.19 -10.91
CA LYS A 397 -0.60 -12.61 -9.60
C LYS A 397 -1.78 -12.46 -8.63
N HIS A 398 -3.01 -12.35 -9.12
CA HIS A 398 -4.20 -12.23 -8.28
C HIS A 398 -4.70 -13.59 -7.84
N LEU A 399 -4.73 -14.55 -8.76
CA LEU A 399 -5.33 -15.86 -8.50
C LEU A 399 -4.38 -16.80 -7.75
N ARG A 400 -3.06 -16.52 -7.78
CA ARG A 400 -2.05 -17.24 -6.99
C ARG A 400 -2.40 -17.31 -5.51
N LYS A 401 -2.94 -16.23 -4.92
CA LYS A 401 -3.24 -16.18 -3.48
C LYS A 401 -4.25 -17.27 -3.07
N TYR A 402 -5.14 -17.67 -3.97
CA TYR A 402 -6.14 -18.70 -3.71
C TYR A 402 -5.67 -20.13 -4.05
N CYS A 403 -4.59 -20.31 -4.81
CA CYS A 403 -4.23 -21.62 -5.34
C CYS A 403 -3.32 -22.41 -4.38
N THR A 404 -3.55 -23.73 -4.32
CA THR A 404 -2.51 -24.71 -4.00
C THR A 404 -2.40 -25.70 -5.16
N CYS A 405 -1.25 -25.76 -5.80
CA CYS A 405 -1.02 -26.58 -6.99
C CYS A 405 -1.14 -28.07 -6.70
N LYS A 406 -1.81 -28.79 -7.61
CA LYS A 406 -1.78 -30.24 -7.67
C LYS A 406 -0.41 -30.67 -8.19
N SER A 407 0.14 -31.74 -7.62
CA SER A 407 1.37 -32.39 -8.09
C SER A 407 1.19 -33.01 -9.46
#